data_AF-A0A2E1NGM8-F1
#
_entry.id   AF-A0A2E1NGM8-F1
#
_cell.length_a   1.000
_cell.length_b   1.000
_cell.length_c   1.000
_cell.angle_alpha   90.00
_cell.angle_beta   90.00
_cell.angle_gamma   90.00
#
_symmetry.space_group_name_H-M   'P 1'
#
loop_
_entity.id
_entity.type
_entity.pdbx_description
1 polymer ?
#
loop_
_entity_poly.entity_id
_entity_poly.type
_entity_poly.pdbx_seq_one_letter_code
_entity_poly.pdbx_strand_id
1 'polypeptide(L)' 'MIEFARTWLPYIYLYSVGGIAFLIGIYIITKSKSLNIDSNHHKRWLYVLIFGFLYYAGIHGSLILLAMRG' A
#
# COMPACT_ATOMS: atom_id res chain seq x y z
N MET A 1 7.39 20.98 -17.36
CA MET A 1 6.49 19.81 -17.17
C MET A 1 7.26 18.73 -16.45
N ILE A 2 6.73 18.22 -15.33
CA ILE A 2 7.31 17.02 -14.71
C ILE A 2 6.87 15.82 -15.55
N GLU A 3 7.83 15.03 -16.04
CA GLU A 3 7.55 13.89 -16.91
C GLU A 3 6.89 12.74 -16.13
N PHE A 4 5.93 12.06 -16.77
CA PHE A 4 5.26 10.86 -16.24
C PHE A 4 6.26 9.81 -15.71
N ALA A 5 7.36 9.62 -16.43
CA ALA A 5 8.42 8.68 -16.05
C ALA A 5 9.09 9.00 -14.70
N ARG A 6 9.05 10.26 -14.26
CA ARG A 6 9.67 10.72 -13.01
C ARG A 6 8.69 10.77 -11.82
N THR A 7 7.38 10.80 -12.08
CA THR A 7 6.35 10.92 -11.02
C THR A 7 5.47 9.69 -10.93
N TRP A 8 4.71 9.42 -11.99
CA TRP A 8 3.70 8.38 -11.99
C TRP A 8 4.28 6.99 -12.20
N LEU A 9 5.31 6.83 -13.02
CA LEU A 9 5.91 5.51 -13.26
C LEU A 9 6.50 4.90 -11.97
N PRO A 10 7.28 5.62 -11.14
CA PRO A 10 7.76 5.08 -9.87
C PRO A 10 6.63 4.85 -8.85
N TYR A 11 5.64 5.75 -8.80
CA TYR A 11 4.46 5.60 -7.96
C TYR A 11 3.70 4.31 -8.31
N ILE A 12 3.37 4.11 -9.59
CA ILE A 12 2.67 2.91 -10.06
C ILE A 12 3.51 1.68 -9.74
N TYR A 13 4.81 1.69 -10.02
CA TYR A 13 5.69 0.55 -9.74
C TYR A 13 5.66 0.16 -8.25
N LEU A 14 5.80 1.14 -7.35
CA LEU A 14 5.81 0.89 -5.91
C LEU A 14 4.48 0.32 -5.42
N TYR A 15 3.34 0.91 -5.80
CA TYR A 15 2.03 0.50 -5.27
C TYR A 15 1.39 -0.66 -6.04
N SER A 16 1.88 -1.01 -7.24
CA SER A 16 1.47 -2.22 -7.96
C SER A 16 2.40 -3.39 -7.67
N VAL A 17 3.65 -3.35 -8.14
CA VAL A 17 4.64 -4.43 -7.96
C VAL A 17 4.95 -4.62 -6.47
N GLY A 18 5.22 -3.52 -5.75
CA GLY A 18 5.37 -3.57 -4.29
C GLY A 18 4.06 -3.94 -3.57
N GLY A 19 2.91 -3.56 -4.13
CA GLY A 19 1.59 -4.00 -3.64
C GLY A 19 1.38 -5.52 -3.74
N ILE A 20 1.82 -6.15 -4.83
CA ILE A 20 1.79 -7.61 -4.99
C ILE A 20 2.68 -8.27 -3.94
N ALA A 21 3.91 -7.77 -3.75
CA ALA A 21 4.80 -8.28 -2.71
C ALA A 21 4.20 -8.12 -1.30
N PHE A 22 3.54 -7.00 -1.02
CA PHE A 22 2.83 -6.77 0.23
C PHE A 22 1.69 -7.78 0.44
N LEU A 23 0.87 -8.03 -0.58
CA LEU A 23 -0.21 -9.03 -0.52
C LEU A 23 0.31 -10.46 -0.31
N ILE A 24 1.44 -10.82 -0.93
CA ILE A 24 2.13 -12.09 -0.68
C ILE A 24 2.56 -12.17 0.79
N GLY A 25 3.12 -11.09 1.34
CA GLY A 25 3.44 -10.99 2.77
C GLY A 25 2.22 -11.20 3.66
N ILE A 26 1.11 -10.53 3.37
CA ILE A 26 -0.17 -10.71 4.09
C ILE A 26 -0.64 -12.18 4.01
N TYR A 27 -0.56 -12.80 2.83
CA TYR A 27 -0.92 -14.20 2.66
C TYR A 27 -0.04 -15.11 3.52
N ILE A 28 1.27 -14.88 3.57
CA ILE A 28 2.20 -15.68 4.37
C ILE A 28 1.90 -15.54 5.87
N ILE A 29 1.77 -14.31 6.39
CA ILE A 29 1.55 -14.09 7.84
C ILE A 29 0.19 -14.60 8.32
N THR A 30 -0.82 -14.58 7.45
CA THR A 30 -2.15 -15.14 7.77
C THR A 30 -2.14 -16.65 7.68
N LYS A 31 -1.49 -17.23 6.65
CA LYS A 31 -1.39 -18.69 6.47
C LYS A 31 -0.55 -19.36 7.56
N SER A 32 0.52 -18.71 8.02
CA SER A 32 1.37 -19.20 9.12
C SER A 32 0.73 -19.04 10.50
N LYS A 33 -0.45 -18.42 10.59
CA LYS A 33 -1.14 -18.03 11.84
C LYS A 33 -0.36 -17.04 12.71
N SER A 34 0.75 -16.45 12.21
CA SER A 34 1.43 -15.33 12.87
C SER A 34 0.51 -14.13 13.02
N LEU A 35 -0.37 -13.90 12.04
CA LEU A 35 -1.52 -13.02 12.14
C LEU A 35 -2.79 -13.88 12.11
N ASN A 36 -3.20 -14.34 13.29
CA ASN A 36 -4.38 -15.19 13.42
C ASN A 36 -5.68 -14.40 13.19
N ILE A 37 -6.30 -14.59 12.03
CA ILE A 37 -7.57 -13.93 11.68
C ILE A 37 -8.76 -14.39 12.53
N ASP A 38 -8.67 -15.44 13.34
CA ASP A 38 -9.74 -15.81 14.27
C ASP A 38 -9.75 -14.90 15.53
N SER A 39 -8.62 -14.25 15.82
CA SER A 39 -8.50 -13.30 16.93
C SER A 39 -8.93 -11.89 16.51
N ASN A 40 -9.90 -11.32 17.22
CA ASN A 40 -10.36 -9.94 16.99
C ASN A 40 -9.22 -8.90 17.14
N HIS A 41 -8.23 -9.16 17.99
CA HIS A 41 -7.07 -8.28 18.13
C HIS A 41 -6.20 -8.27 16.86
N HIS A 42 -5.95 -9.45 16.27
CA HIS A 42 -5.13 -9.58 15.06
C HIS A 42 -5.88 -9.13 13.80
N LYS A 43 -7.21 -9.31 13.75
CA LYS A 43 -8.04 -8.70 12.68
C LYS A 43 -7.83 -7.19 12.62
N ARG A 44 -7.76 -6.50 13.76
CA ARG A 44 -7.47 -5.06 13.80
C ARG A 44 -6.13 -4.74 13.13
N TRP A 45 -5.10 -5.54 13.37
CA TRP A 45 -3.80 -5.36 12.72
C TRP A 45 -3.86 -5.59 11.21
N LEU A 46 -4.64 -6.56 10.72
CA LEU A 46 -4.87 -6.73 9.28
C LEU A 46 -5.51 -5.47 8.67
N TYR A 47 -6.52 -4.91 9.34
CA TYR A 47 -7.15 -3.67 8.91
C TYR A 47 -6.15 -2.50 8.90
N VAL A 48 -5.33 -2.35 9.94
CA VAL A 48 -4.29 -1.30 9.99
C VAL A 48 -3.28 -1.45 8.86
N LEU A 49 -2.85 -2.68 8.54
CA LEU A 49 -1.91 -2.94 7.45
C LEU A 49 -2.49 -2.56 6.08
N ILE A 50 -3.71 -3.03 5.78
CA ILE A 50 -4.36 -2.74 4.50
C ILE A 50 -4.72 -1.26 4.40
N PHE A 51 -5.32 -0.69 5.46
CA PHE A 51 -5.67 0.72 5.50
C PHE A 51 -4.42 1.60 5.39
N GLY A 52 -3.35 1.29 6.12
CA GLY A 52 -2.10 2.05 6.07
C GLY A 52 -1.48 2.07 4.68
N PHE A 53 -1.49 0.93 3.97
CA PHE A 53 -1.04 0.86 2.57
C PHE A 53 -1.87 1.77 1.65
N LEU A 54 -3.20 1.65 1.70
CA LEU A 54 -4.11 2.44 0.86
C LEU A 54 -4.09 3.93 1.20
N TYR A 55 -4.04 4.25 2.49
CA TYR A 55 -3.98 5.62 3.00
C TYR A 55 -2.71 6.32 2.51
N TYR A 56 -1.55 5.66 2.66
CA TYR A 56 -0.29 6.23 2.23
C TYR A 56 -0.20 6.36 0.70
N ALA A 57 -0.71 5.37 -0.06
CA ALA A 57 -0.84 5.46 -1.50
C ALA A 57 -1.70 6.67 -1.91
N GLY A 58 -2.87 6.85 -1.28
CA GLY A 58 -3.78 7.96 -1.54
C GLY A 58 -3.16 9.33 -1.26
N ILE A 59 -2.48 9.50 -0.13
CA ILE A 59 -1.77 10.75 0.19
C ILE A 59 -0.66 11.02 -0.82
N HIS A 60 0.17 10.02 -1.11
CA HIS A 60 1.27 10.18 -2.05
C HIS A 60 0.76 10.56 -3.45
N GLY A 61 -0.26 9.88 -3.96
CA GLY A 61 -0.89 10.24 -5.24
C GLY A 61 -1.51 11.65 -5.23
N SER A 62 -2.16 12.03 -4.13
CA SER A 62 -2.72 13.38 -3.97
C SER A 62 -1.64 14.46 -3.98
N LEU A 63 -0.48 14.20 -3.38
CA LEU A 63 0.66 15.11 -3.39
C LEU A 63 1.28 15.23 -4.79
N ILE A 64 1.35 14.14 -5.56
CA ILE A 64 1.76 14.20 -6.98
C ILE A 64 0.81 15.11 -7.76
N LEU A 65 -0.50 14.94 -7.60
CA LEU A 65 -1.51 15.77 -8.26
C LEU A 65 -1.41 17.24 -7.85
N LEU A 66 -1.19 17.52 -6.56
CA LEU A 66 -0.99 18.88 -6.07
C LEU A 66 0.27 19.52 -6.68
N ALA A 67 1.38 18.78 -6.71
CA ALA A 67 2.64 19.25 -7.30
C ALA A 67 2.56 19.47 -8.82
N MET A 68 1.65 18.78 -9.52
CA MET A 68 1.41 19.00 -10.95
C MET A 68 0.55 20.23 -11.26
N ARG A 69 -0.20 20.74 -10.26
CA ARG A 69 -1.09 21.91 -10.40
C ARG A 69 -0.45 23.22 -9.96
N GLY A 70 0.65 23.16 -9.19
CA GLY A 70 1.48 24.31 -8.83
C GLY A 70 2.58 24.55 -9.86
#